data_AF-A0A2D2DVL8-F1
#
_entry.id   AF-A0A2D2DVL8-F1
#
_cell.length_a   1.000
_cell.length_b   1.000
_cell.length_c   1.000
_cell.angle_alpha   90.00
_cell.angle_beta   90.00
_cell.angle_gamma   90.00
#
_symmetry.space_group_name_H-M   'P 1'
#
loop_
_entity.id
_entity.type
_entity.pdbx_description
1 polymer ?
#
loop_
_entity_poly.entity_id
_entity_poly.type
_entity_poly.pdbx_seq_one_letter_code
_entity_poly.pdbx_strand_id
1 'polypeptide(L)'
;MVGYHEFELRRIERLYGINIGGDFSEFLLKAGRCDGGVIGDDPLIIYRPTWSVRTHLLFQVNFFNGLQEIGAFEFINKPFVFSLEAETQYYFLQTRNPDDMQVYHYDENAESVQGTGLTLENYLIDILQRYPIGGVVCKGELLDF
;
A
#
# COMPACT_ATOMS: atom_id res chain seq x y z
N MET A 1 3.36 -2.51 17.63
CA MET A 1 3.52 -1.73 16.39
C MET A 1 4.85 -1.01 16.43
N VAL A 2 5.58 -1.03 15.32
CA VAL A 2 6.81 -0.28 15.09
C VAL A 2 6.64 0.40 13.74
N GLY A 3 6.78 1.73 13.70
CA GLY A 3 6.75 2.47 12.45
C GLY A 3 8.12 3.02 12.07
N TYR A 4 8.13 3.73 10.95
CA TYR A 4 9.31 4.44 10.47
C TYR A 4 9.51 5.76 11.21
N HIS A 5 10.73 6.28 11.15
CA HIS A 5 11.00 7.66 11.52
C HIS A 5 10.75 8.62 10.34
N GLU A 6 10.55 9.91 10.61
CA GLU A 6 10.29 10.90 9.56
C GLU A 6 11.36 10.95 8.46
N PHE A 7 12.63 10.78 8.82
CA PHE A 7 13.73 10.77 7.84
C PHE A 7 13.67 9.56 6.90
N GLU A 8 13.05 8.48 7.36
CA GLU A 8 12.85 7.23 6.62
C GLU A 8 11.66 7.34 5.69
N LEU A 9 10.59 8.03 6.10
CA LEU A 9 9.51 8.40 5.18
C LEU A 9 10.06 9.14 3.97
N ARG A 10 10.95 10.13 4.17
CA ARG A 10 11.61 10.83 3.07
C ARG A 10 12.43 9.88 2.17
N ARG A 11 12.98 8.79 2.71
CA ARG A 11 13.68 7.78 1.92
C ARG A 11 12.69 6.96 1.10
N ILE A 12 11.56 6.57 1.67
CA ILE A 12 10.46 5.87 0.98
C ILE A 12 9.90 6.74 -0.15
N GLU A 13 9.62 8.02 0.10
CA GLU A 13 9.17 8.98 -0.93
C GLU A 13 10.11 9.01 -2.13
N ARG A 14 11.43 9.14 -1.89
CA ARG A 14 12.43 9.15 -2.95
C ARG A 14 12.55 7.82 -3.68
N LEU A 15 12.46 6.71 -2.94
CA LEU A 15 12.66 5.37 -3.47
C LEU A 15 11.51 4.96 -4.41
N TYR A 16 10.28 5.28 -4.04
CA TYR A 16 9.07 4.93 -4.80
C TYR A 16 8.58 6.07 -5.70
N GLY A 17 9.13 7.28 -5.58
CA GLY A 17 8.67 8.45 -6.34
C GLY A 17 7.31 9.01 -5.89
N ILE A 18 6.87 8.66 -4.68
CA ILE A 18 5.57 9.02 -4.10
C ILE A 18 5.70 10.22 -3.15
N ASN A 19 4.57 10.79 -2.73
CA ASN A 19 4.54 11.70 -1.58
C ASN A 19 3.84 11.00 -0.41
N ILE A 20 4.27 11.29 0.82
CA ILE A 20 3.66 10.74 2.04
C ILE A 20 3.07 11.89 2.85
N GLY A 21 1.78 11.80 3.19
CA GLY A 21 1.07 12.75 4.05
C GLY A 21 -0.26 12.19 4.53
N GLY A 22 -1.05 13.01 5.22
CA GLY A 22 -2.33 12.58 5.78
C GLY A 22 -2.24 11.33 6.65
N ASP A 23 -3.29 10.51 6.60
CA ASP A 23 -3.38 9.23 7.31
C ASP A 23 -2.33 8.21 6.86
N PHE A 24 -1.83 8.29 5.62
CA PHE A 24 -0.73 7.45 5.15
C PHE A 24 0.57 7.70 5.91
N SER A 25 0.88 8.97 6.20
CA SER A 25 2.04 9.31 7.03
C SER A 25 1.88 8.80 8.46
N GLU A 26 0.69 8.98 9.05
CA GLU A 26 0.41 8.50 10.40
C GLU A 26 0.54 6.99 10.50
N PHE A 27 0.01 6.28 9.52
CA PHE A 27 0.09 4.84 9.42
C PHE A 27 1.56 4.38 9.36
N LEU A 28 2.36 4.97 8.47
CA LEU A 28 3.77 4.58 8.33
C LEU A 28 4.60 4.90 9.58
N LEU A 29 4.31 5.99 10.28
CA LEU A 29 4.98 6.37 11.54
C LEU A 29 4.59 5.48 12.72
N LYS A 30 3.35 4.98 12.76
CA LYS A 30 2.84 4.16 13.86
C LYS A 30 3.13 2.67 13.65
N ALA A 31 2.96 2.17 12.42
CA ALA A 31 2.94 0.74 12.11
C ALA A 31 3.76 0.35 10.87
N GLY A 32 4.27 1.27 10.04
CA GLY A 32 4.80 0.96 8.71
C GLY A 32 5.92 -0.08 8.59
N ARG A 33 6.65 -0.41 9.67
CA ARG A 33 7.61 -1.54 9.68
C ARG A 33 6.98 -2.83 10.15
N CYS A 34 6.10 -2.74 11.14
CA CYS A 34 5.44 -3.87 11.76
C CYS A 34 4.19 -3.39 12.49
N ASP A 35 3.06 -4.00 12.17
CA ASP A 35 1.79 -3.77 12.88
C ASP A 35 1.74 -4.48 14.25
N GLY A 36 2.77 -5.23 14.63
CA GLY A 36 2.79 -6.06 15.84
C GLY A 36 2.13 -7.43 15.67
N GLY A 37 1.96 -7.91 14.44
CA GLY A 37 1.33 -9.18 14.11
C GLY A 37 -0.20 -9.11 14.06
N VAL A 38 -0.76 -7.95 13.73
CA VAL A 38 -2.22 -7.71 13.80
C VAL A 38 -2.91 -8.07 12.48
N ILE A 39 -2.44 -7.51 11.37
CA ILE A 39 -2.97 -7.67 10.02
C ILE A 39 -2.08 -8.63 9.22
N GLY A 40 -0.77 -8.63 9.45
CA GLY A 40 0.17 -9.51 8.73
C GLY A 40 0.43 -9.06 7.30
N ASP A 41 1.01 -9.93 6.46
CA ASP A 41 1.38 -9.63 5.07
C ASP A 41 0.31 -9.84 4.02
N ASP A 42 -0.79 -10.51 4.39
CA ASP A 42 -1.97 -10.67 3.55
C ASP A 42 -3.17 -10.03 4.27
N PRO A 43 -3.78 -8.96 3.71
CA PRO A 43 -3.55 -8.45 2.35
C PRO A 43 -2.53 -7.30 2.25
N LEU A 44 -1.99 -6.81 3.37
CA LEU A 44 -1.05 -5.68 3.38
C LEU A 44 0.33 -6.08 2.86
N ILE A 45 0.48 -6.03 1.54
CA ILE A 45 1.72 -6.43 0.85
C ILE A 45 2.97 -5.71 1.35
N ILE A 46 2.84 -4.52 1.94
CA ILE A 46 3.97 -3.77 2.52
C ILE A 46 4.70 -4.54 3.64
N TYR A 47 4.05 -5.53 4.27
CA TYR A 47 4.66 -6.38 5.29
C TYR A 47 5.13 -7.74 4.74
N ARG A 48 5.06 -7.97 3.43
CA ARG A 48 5.36 -9.26 2.80
C ARG A 48 6.84 -9.64 2.98
N PRO A 49 7.15 -10.61 3.86
CA PRO A 49 8.53 -10.86 4.28
C PRO A 49 9.36 -11.57 3.21
N THR A 50 8.72 -12.16 2.21
CA THR A 50 9.38 -12.82 1.08
C THR A 50 9.82 -11.83 0.00
N TRP A 51 9.41 -10.56 0.11
CA TRP A 51 9.72 -9.53 -0.88
C TRP A 51 10.93 -8.71 -0.48
N SER A 52 11.90 -8.64 -1.38
CA SER A 52 12.97 -7.66 -1.28
C SER A 52 12.45 -6.27 -1.64
N VAL A 53 13.16 -5.21 -1.26
CA VAL A 53 12.89 -3.84 -1.74
C VAL A 53 12.77 -3.78 -3.27
N ARG A 54 13.63 -4.52 -3.99
CA ARG A 54 13.56 -4.61 -5.46
C ARG A 54 12.25 -5.25 -5.94
N THR A 55 11.78 -6.29 -5.25
CA THR A 55 10.52 -6.97 -5.57
C THR A 55 9.35 -6.01 -5.38
N HIS A 56 9.33 -5.25 -4.28
CA HIS A 56 8.32 -4.20 -4.08
C HIS A 56 8.34 -3.13 -5.18
N LEU A 57 9.52 -2.63 -5.55
CA LEU A 57 9.64 -1.62 -6.60
C LEU A 57 9.14 -2.14 -7.94
N LEU A 58 9.54 -3.35 -8.31
CA LEU A 58 9.08 -3.97 -9.56
C LEU A 58 7.57 -4.18 -9.55
N PHE A 59 7.00 -4.57 -8.41
CA PHE A 59 5.56 -4.70 -8.26
C PHE A 59 4.82 -3.37 -8.50
N GLN A 60 5.30 -2.26 -7.91
CA GLN A 60 4.71 -0.94 -8.16
C GLN A 60 4.82 -0.50 -9.63
N VAL A 61 5.96 -0.77 -10.27
CA VAL A 61 6.17 -0.47 -11.70
C VAL A 61 5.25 -1.29 -12.59
N ASN A 62 5.12 -2.59 -12.31
CA ASN A 62 4.22 -3.47 -13.06
C ASN A 62 2.76 -3.04 -12.91
N PHE A 63 2.34 -2.70 -11.70
CA PHE A 63 1.00 -2.16 -11.46
C PHE A 63 0.75 -0.86 -12.26
N PHE A 64 1.70 0.08 -12.22
CA PHE A 64 1.62 1.32 -12.99
C PHE A 64 1.46 1.05 -14.50
N ASN A 65 2.26 0.14 -15.06
CA ASN A 65 2.16 -0.24 -16.47
C ASN A 65 0.80 -0.88 -16.79
N GLY A 66 0.29 -1.76 -15.93
CA GLY A 66 -1.03 -2.38 -16.11
C GLY A 66 -2.16 -1.35 -16.17
N LEU A 67 -2.14 -0.33 -15.30
CA LEU A 67 -3.09 0.78 -15.37
C LEU A 67 -3.00 1.57 -16.69
N GLN A 68 -1.80 1.71 -17.27
CA GLN A 68 -1.64 2.37 -18.57
C GLN A 68 -2.20 1.50 -19.71
N GLU A 69 -1.98 0.19 -19.66
CA GLU A 69 -2.42 -0.76 -20.70
C GLU A 69 -3.94 -0.80 -20.83
N ILE A 70 -4.66 -0.75 -19.71
CA ILE A 70 -6.14 -0.69 -19.70
C ILE A 70 -6.70 0.73 -19.93
N GLY A 71 -5.83 1.73 -20.09
CA GLY A 71 -6.24 3.12 -20.34
C GLY A 71 -6.76 3.89 -19.12
N ALA A 72 -6.46 3.43 -17.90
CA ALA A 72 -6.88 4.05 -16.63
C ALA A 72 -6.03 5.30 -16.27
N PHE A 73 -5.84 6.21 -17.23
CA PHE A 73 -4.91 7.34 -17.10
C PHE A 73 -5.29 8.38 -16.04
N GLU A 74 -6.56 8.45 -15.64
CA GLU A 74 -6.98 9.29 -14.52
C GLU A 74 -6.50 8.74 -13.16
N PHE A 75 -6.15 7.45 -13.12
CA PHE A 75 -5.75 6.75 -11.91
C PHE A 75 -4.22 6.66 -11.69
N ILE A 76 -3.40 7.05 -12.66
CA ILE A 76 -1.92 6.93 -12.61
C ILE A 76 -1.19 8.12 -11.95
N ASN A 77 -1.83 8.78 -10.98
CA ASN A 77 -1.28 9.97 -10.34
C ASN A 77 -0.37 9.66 -9.14
N LYS A 78 0.85 9.17 -9.43
CA LYS A 78 1.77 8.55 -8.44
C LYS A 78 1.05 7.44 -7.63
N PRO A 79 0.56 6.39 -8.30
CA PRO A 79 -0.15 5.32 -7.61
C PRO A 79 0.82 4.56 -6.70
N PHE A 80 0.32 4.14 -5.54
CA PHE A 80 1.05 3.29 -4.62
C PHE A 80 0.14 2.19 -4.08
N VAL A 81 0.38 0.96 -4.51
CA VAL A 81 -0.36 -0.22 -4.04
C VAL A 81 0.14 -0.56 -2.64
N PHE A 82 -0.78 -0.66 -1.70
CA PHE A 82 -0.44 -1.02 -0.32
C PHE A 82 -1.10 -2.33 0.13
N SER A 83 -2.09 -2.81 -0.63
CA SER A 83 -2.80 -4.05 -0.35
C SER A 83 -3.15 -4.81 -1.63
N LEU A 84 -3.13 -6.14 -1.56
CA LEU A 84 -3.49 -7.07 -2.63
C LEU A 84 -4.34 -8.19 -2.02
N GLU A 85 -5.64 -8.17 -2.30
CA GLU A 85 -6.57 -9.20 -1.84
C GLU A 85 -6.82 -10.23 -2.94
N ALA A 86 -6.94 -11.51 -2.56
CA ALA A 86 -7.25 -12.61 -3.49
C ALA A 86 -6.38 -12.62 -4.77
N GLU A 87 -5.13 -12.18 -4.67
CA GLU A 87 -4.12 -12.09 -5.73
C GLU A 87 -4.46 -11.20 -6.94
N THR A 88 -5.68 -10.68 -7.04
CA THR A 88 -6.20 -9.96 -8.23
C THR A 88 -6.89 -8.64 -7.88
N GLN A 89 -7.08 -8.34 -6.60
CA GLN A 89 -7.80 -7.16 -6.12
C GLN A 89 -6.81 -6.18 -5.50
N TYR A 90 -6.38 -5.20 -6.27
CA TYR A 90 -5.34 -4.25 -5.87
C TYR A 90 -5.98 -3.03 -5.22
N TYR A 91 -5.49 -2.66 -4.05
CA TYR A 91 -5.88 -1.42 -3.39
C TYR A 91 -4.68 -0.48 -3.29
N PHE A 92 -4.88 0.75 -3.75
CA PHE A 92 -3.81 1.72 -3.93
C PHE A 92 -4.25 3.14 -3.59
N LEU A 93 -3.26 3.98 -3.30
CA LEU A 93 -3.43 5.42 -3.10
C LEU A 93 -2.92 6.19 -4.32
N GLN A 94 -3.55 7.32 -4.62
CA GLN A 94 -2.93 8.35 -5.47
C GLN A 94 -2.16 9.35 -4.61
N THR A 95 -0.84 9.28 -4.66
CA THR A 95 0.00 10.00 -3.69
C THR A 95 0.40 11.41 -4.11
N ARG A 96 -0.03 11.91 -5.28
CA ARG A 96 0.37 13.26 -5.72
C ARG A 96 -0.13 14.37 -4.81
N ASN A 97 -1.35 14.27 -4.28
CA ASN A 97 -1.92 15.26 -3.37
C ASN A 97 -2.06 14.66 -1.97
N PRO A 98 -1.16 14.98 -1.02
CA PRO A 98 -1.20 14.40 0.30
C PRO A 98 -2.42 14.77 1.14
N ASP A 99 -3.08 15.89 0.82
CA ASP A 99 -4.26 16.38 1.54
C ASP A 99 -5.57 15.74 1.06
N ASP A 100 -5.53 14.95 -0.01
CA ASP A 100 -6.69 14.30 -0.64
C ASP A 100 -6.31 12.89 -1.13
N MET A 101 -5.63 12.13 -0.27
CA MET A 101 -5.36 10.72 -0.54
C MET A 101 -6.59 9.87 -0.22
N GLN A 102 -7.06 9.14 -1.23
CA GLN A 102 -8.17 8.20 -1.12
C GLN A 102 -7.73 6.83 -1.62
N VAL A 103 -8.43 5.79 -1.15
CA VAL A 103 -8.21 4.41 -1.58
C VAL A 103 -8.98 4.15 -2.86
N TYR A 104 -8.27 3.63 -3.85
CA TYR A 104 -8.82 3.14 -5.11
C TYR A 104 -8.70 1.63 -5.17
N HIS A 105 -9.60 1.01 -5.91
CA HIS A 105 -9.63 -0.43 -6.13
C HIS A 105 -9.48 -0.70 -7.61
N TYR A 106 -8.49 -1.51 -7.96
CA TYR A 106 -8.32 -2.08 -9.29
C TYR A 106 -8.62 -3.58 -9.23
N ASP A 107 -9.62 -4.01 -10.01
CA ASP A 107 -9.94 -5.41 -10.22
C ASP A 107 -9.29 -5.88 -11.53
N GLU A 108 -8.25 -6.71 -11.40
CA GLU A 108 -7.52 -7.27 -12.53
C GLU A 108 -8.42 -8.16 -13.41
N ASN A 109 -9.41 -8.85 -12.83
CA ASN A 109 -10.30 -9.73 -13.60
C ASN A 109 -11.25 -8.94 -14.51
N ALA A 110 -11.70 -7.77 -14.03
CA ALA A 110 -12.60 -6.88 -14.76
C ALA A 110 -11.85 -5.81 -15.57
N GLU A 111 -10.53 -5.71 -15.41
CA GLU A 111 -9.69 -4.65 -15.98
C GLU A 111 -10.25 -3.25 -15.72
N SER A 112 -10.73 -3.00 -14.49
CA SER A 112 -11.43 -1.77 -14.15
C SER A 112 -10.99 -1.18 -12.82
N VAL A 113 -10.99 0.16 -12.76
CA VAL A 113 -10.61 0.92 -11.58
C VAL A 113 -11.81 1.74 -11.09
N GLN A 114 -12.02 1.75 -9.77
CA GLN A 114 -13.06 2.53 -9.12
C GLN A 114 -12.57 3.20 -7.84
N GLY A 115 -13.14 4.35 -7.52
CA GLY A 115 -12.95 4.98 -6.21
C GLY A 115 -13.74 4.23 -5.15
N THR A 116 -13.11 3.90 -4.01
CA THR A 116 -13.80 3.18 -2.92
C THR A 116 -14.60 4.12 -2.00
N GLY A 117 -14.29 5.42 -2.03
CA GLY A 117 -14.80 6.40 -1.06
C GLY A 117 -14.18 6.27 0.34
N LEU A 118 -13.16 5.43 0.51
CA LEU A 118 -12.47 5.22 1.79
C LEU A 118 -11.18 6.02 1.88
N THR A 119 -10.88 6.48 3.09
CA THR A 119 -9.53 6.87 3.50
C THR A 119 -8.70 5.61 3.77
N LEU A 120 -7.37 5.74 3.88
CA LEU A 120 -6.53 4.60 4.25
C LEU A 120 -6.90 4.09 5.65
N GLU A 121 -7.14 5.01 6.60
CA GLU A 121 -7.58 4.65 7.96
C GLU A 121 -8.86 3.79 7.93
N ASN A 122 -9.88 4.21 7.20
CA ASN A 122 -11.15 3.47 7.12
C ASN A 122 -10.97 2.10 6.46
N TYR A 123 -10.12 2.01 5.43
CA TYR A 123 -9.79 0.72 4.81
C TYR A 123 -9.08 -0.21 5.81
N LEU A 124 -8.11 0.29 6.58
CA LEU A 124 -7.40 -0.51 7.57
C LEU A 124 -8.33 -0.99 8.70
N ILE A 125 -9.28 -0.15 9.13
CA ILE A 125 -10.32 -0.54 10.11
C ILE A 125 -11.20 -1.67 9.54
N ASP A 126 -11.61 -1.57 8.28
CA ASP A 126 -12.40 -2.61 7.61
C ASP A 126 -11.63 -3.94 7.51
N ILE A 127 -10.34 -3.89 7.16
CA ILE A 127 -9.47 -5.08 7.16
C ILE A 127 -9.41 -5.75 8.54
N LEU A 128 -9.22 -4.96 9.60
CA LEU A 128 -9.17 -5.49 10.97
C LEU A 128 -10.47 -6.18 11.39
N GLN A 129 -11.61 -5.79 10.81
CA GLN A 129 -12.90 -6.43 11.07
C GLN A 129 -13.09 -7.71 10.24
N ARG A 130 -12.57 -7.74 9.00
CA ARG A 130 -12.72 -8.88 8.08
C ARG A 130 -11.75 -10.03 8.36
N TYR A 131 -10.54 -9.74 8.85
CA TYR A 131 -9.47 -10.72 9.04
C TYR A 131 -9.17 -10.93 10.54
N PRO A 132 -9.83 -11.88 11.22
CA PRO A 132 -9.55 -12.19 12.61
C PRO A 132 -8.19 -12.88 12.78
N ILE A 133 -7.47 -12.45 13.81
CA ILE A 133 -6.08 -12.75 14.17
C ILE A 133 -5.69 -14.23 14.03
N GLY A 134 -4.60 -14.52 13.29
CA GLY A 134 -3.99 -15.85 13.24
C GLY A 134 -2.54 -15.85 12.75
N GLY A 135 -1.59 -16.26 13.61
CA GLY A 135 -0.24 -16.69 13.25
C GLY A 135 0.78 -15.60 12.86
N VAL A 136 1.41 -14.96 13.87
CA VAL A 136 2.36 -13.85 13.69
C VAL A 136 3.69 -14.30 13.09
N VAL A 137 4.09 -13.70 11.96
CA VAL A 137 5.47 -13.23 11.74
C VAL A 137 5.50 -12.02 10.78
N CYS A 138 5.41 -10.77 11.28
CA CYS A 138 5.79 -9.59 10.49
C CYS A 138 7.32 -9.52 10.38
N LYS A 139 7.87 -9.73 9.18
CA LYS A 139 9.30 -9.50 8.87
C LYS A 139 9.55 -8.64 7.63
N GLY A 140 8.51 -8.13 6.97
CA GLY A 140 8.68 -7.27 5.80
C GLY A 140 8.79 -5.80 6.21
N GLU A 141 9.76 -5.08 5.62
CA GLU A 141 9.82 -3.63 5.65
C GLU A 141 10.26 -3.07 4.30
N LEU A 142 9.82 -1.85 3.98
CA LEU A 142 10.06 -1.18 2.70
C LEU A 142 11.51 -0.68 2.54
N LEU A 143 12.35 -0.81 3.57
CA LEU A 143 13.69 -0.23 3.62
C LEU A 143 14.81 -1.24 3.92
N ASP A 144 14.55 -2.53 4.05
CA ASP A 144 15.60 -3.53 4.35
C ASP A 144 16.37 -3.89 3.08
N PHE A 145 17.68 -3.58 3.06
CA PHE A 145 18.61 -3.82 1.95
C PHE A 145 19.57 -4.97 2.26
#